data_AF-A0A517T955-F1
#
_entry.id   AF-A0A517T955-F1
#
_cell.length_a   1.000
_cell.length_b   1.000
_cell.length_c   1.000
_cell.angle_alpha   90.00
_cell.angle_beta   90.00
_cell.angle_gamma   90.00
#
_symmetry.space_group_name_H-M   'P 1'
#
loop_
_entity.id
_entity.type
_entity.pdbx_description
1 polymer ?
#
loop_
_entity_poly.entity_id
_entity_poly.type
_entity_poly.pdbx_seq_one_letter_code
_entity_poly.pdbx_strand_id
1 'polypeptide(L)'
;MEGCLQRIARQLTDYEDARQAVVNLREDCIRCLGDLNPPARFQSEIGSLLKELDEVKPSFPSQPRSSILYDREGLGKVGRDRAKRIVTRIEALSRDLANLNG
;
A
#
# COMPACT_ATOMS: atom_id res chain seq x y z
N MET A 1 -18.14 9.46 8.98
CA MET A 1 -17.33 8.29 9.40
C MET A 1 -16.18 8.19 8.42
N GLU A 2 -14.93 8.28 8.90
CA GLU A 2 -13.76 8.07 8.05
C GLU A 2 -13.74 6.59 7.62
N GLY A 3 -13.69 6.32 6.31
CA GLY A 3 -13.69 4.95 5.81
C GLY A 3 -12.38 4.22 6.16
N CYS A 4 -12.44 2.90 6.35
CA CYS A 4 -11.28 2.03 6.64
C CYS A 4 -10.05 2.37 5.77
N LEU A 5 -10.28 2.55 4.46
CA LEU A 5 -9.25 2.86 3.48
C LEU A 5 -8.69 4.30 3.60
N GLN A 6 -9.49 5.30 3.99
CA GLN A 6 -9.01 6.67 4.20
C GLN A 6 -8.05 6.75 5.39
N ARG A 7 -8.38 6.05 6.48
CA ARG A 7 -7.51 5.95 7.66
C ARG A 7 -6.15 5.36 7.30
N ILE A 8 -6.17 4.25 6.55
CA ILE A 8 -4.94 3.59 6.08
C ILE A 8 -4.16 4.48 5.11
N ALA A 9 -4.83 5.13 4.15
CA ALA A 9 -4.17 6.02 3.20
C ALA A 9 -3.39 7.13 3.92
N ARG A 10 -4.00 7.72 4.95
CA ARG A 10 -3.33 8.72 5.80
C ARG A 10 -2.14 8.13 6.55
N GLN A 11 -2.31 6.96 7.17
CA GLN A 11 -1.20 6.29 7.85
C GLN A 11 -0.05 5.96 6.89
N LEU A 12 -0.34 5.54 5.65
CA LEU A 12 0.69 5.25 4.63
C LEU A 12 1.49 6.51 4.26
N THR A 13 0.85 7.68 4.19
CA THR A 13 1.53 8.95 3.90
C THR A 13 2.37 9.50 5.06
N ASP A 14 2.09 9.06 6.30
CA ASP A 14 2.84 9.49 7.49
C ASP A 14 4.21 8.79 7.65
N TYR A 15 4.50 7.76 6.85
CA TYR A 15 5.79 7.07 6.86
C TYR A 15 6.84 7.78 6.01
N GLU A 16 8.05 7.93 6.55
CA GLU A 16 9.21 8.46 5.82
C GLU A 16 9.68 7.51 4.70
N ASP A 17 9.62 6.19 4.92
CA ASP A 17 9.91 5.17 3.90
C ASP A 17 8.62 4.41 3.52
N ALA A 18 8.17 4.62 2.28
CA ALA A 18 7.01 3.94 1.70
C ALA A 18 7.11 2.41 1.76
N ARG A 19 8.31 1.82 1.73
CA ARG A 19 8.49 0.36 1.87
C ARG A 19 8.06 -0.11 3.26
N GLN A 20 8.50 0.62 4.30
CA GLN A 20 8.12 0.30 5.67
C GLN A 20 6.61 0.47 5.86
N ALA A 21 6.03 1.52 5.26
CA ALA A 21 4.60 1.78 5.27
C ALA A 21 3.80 0.59 4.72
N VAL A 22 4.14 0.14 3.51
CA VAL A 22 3.43 -0.95 2.82
C VAL A 22 3.63 -2.27 3.54
N VAL A 23 4.81 -2.57 4.08
CA VAL A 23 5.06 -3.80 4.85
C VAL A 23 4.25 -3.81 6.15
N ASN A 24 4.28 -2.69 6.91
CA ASN A 24 3.61 -2.61 8.21
C ASN A 24 2.09 -2.61 8.09
N LEU A 25 1.54 -1.98 7.05
CA LEU A 25 0.10 -1.81 6.87
C LEU A 25 -0.49 -2.80 5.86
N ARG A 26 0.29 -3.75 5.32
CA ARG A 26 -0.16 -4.71 4.31
C ARG A 26 -1.45 -5.42 4.72
N GLU A 27 -1.47 -6.01 5.91
CA GLU A 27 -2.61 -6.81 6.39
C GLU A 27 -3.85 -5.94 6.56
N ASP A 28 -3.67 -4.74 7.12
CA ASP A 28 -4.74 -3.75 7.24
C ASP A 28 -5.26 -3.31 5.85
N CYS A 29 -4.38 -3.05 4.89
CA CYS A 29 -4.74 -2.71 3.51
C CYS A 29 -5.56 -3.83 2.87
N ILE A 30 -5.09 -5.08 2.95
CA ILE A 30 -5.77 -6.24 2.38
C ILE A 30 -7.15 -6.41 3.01
N ARG A 31 -7.26 -6.28 4.33
CA ARG A 31 -8.54 -6.36 5.03
C ARG A 31 -9.50 -5.26 4.59
N CYS A 32 -9.09 -3.99 4.64
CA CYS A 32 -9.96 -2.89 4.23
C CYS A 32 -10.38 -2.97 2.76
N LEU A 33 -9.47 -3.41 1.87
CA LEU A 33 -9.77 -3.60 0.45
C LEU A 33 -10.67 -4.82 0.19
N GLY A 34 -10.55 -5.88 0.97
CA GLY A 34 -11.40 -7.07 0.91
C GLY A 34 -12.81 -6.83 1.43
N ASP A 35 -12.96 -5.99 2.46
CA ASP A 35 -14.25 -5.62 3.04
C ASP A 35 -14.98 -4.52 2.23
N LEU A 36 -14.30 -3.90 1.26
CA LEU A 36 -14.88 -2.89 0.39
C LEU A 36 -15.81 -3.52 -0.65
N ASN A 37 -17.02 -2.96 -0.77
CA ASN A 37 -17.94 -3.28 -1.86
C ASN A 37 -18.01 -2.10 -2.86
N PRO A 38 -16.96 -1.87 -3.67
CA PRO A 38 -16.89 -0.69 -4.53
C PRO A 38 -17.75 -0.86 -5.80
N PRO A 39 -18.05 0.26 -6.51
CA PRO A 39 -18.58 0.21 -7.86
C PRO A 39 -17.71 -0.62 -8.82
N ALA A 40 -18.32 -1.27 -9.81
CA ALA A 40 -17.66 -2.17 -10.77
C ALA A 40 -16.38 -1.57 -11.41
N ARG A 41 -16.37 -0.26 -11.67
CA ARG A 41 -15.21 0.45 -12.24
C ARG A 41 -13.92 0.37 -11.40
N PHE A 42 -14.02 0.14 -10.09
CA PHE A 42 -12.85 0.02 -9.21
C PHE A 42 -12.49 -1.43 -8.86
N GLN A 43 -13.33 -2.42 -9.18
CA GLN A 43 -13.07 -3.82 -8.81
C GLN A 43 -11.75 -4.33 -9.42
N SER A 44 -11.46 -3.96 -10.67
CA SER A 44 -10.19 -4.30 -11.33
C SER A 44 -8.98 -3.70 -10.62
N GLU A 45 -9.09 -2.44 -10.21
CA GLU A 45 -8.02 -1.72 -9.49
C GLU A 45 -7.79 -2.32 -8.10
N ILE A 46 -8.86 -2.63 -7.36
CA ILE A 46 -8.76 -3.30 -6.06
C ILE A 46 -8.14 -4.69 -6.21
N GLY A 47 -8.57 -5.48 -7.19
CA GLY A 47 -7.98 -6.79 -7.44
C GLY A 47 -6.49 -6.73 -7.77
N SER A 48 -6.08 -5.74 -8.57
CA SER A 48 -4.68 -5.46 -8.88
C SER A 48 -3.88 -5.06 -7.64
N LEU A 49 -4.42 -4.17 -6.80
CA LEU A 49 -3.79 -3.76 -5.54
C LEU A 49 -3.65 -4.92 -4.55
N LEU A 50 -4.68 -5.75 -4.39
CA LEU A 50 -4.63 -6.93 -3.53
C LEU A 50 -3.53 -7.90 -3.97
N LYS A 51 -3.41 -8.14 -5.27
CA LYS A 51 -2.34 -8.99 -5.82
C LYS A 51 -0.96 -8.39 -5.56
N GLU A 52 -0.79 -7.08 -5.80
CA GLU A 52 0.49 -6.42 -5.53
C GLU A 52 0.86 -6.42 -4.05
N LEU A 53 -0.11 -6.20 -3.16
CA LEU A 53 0.08 -6.30 -1.71
C LEU A 53 0.42 -7.72 -1.28
N ASP A 54 -0.17 -8.74 -1.90
CA ASP A 54 0.15 -10.14 -1.59
C ASP A 54 1.58 -10.50 -2.01
N GLU A 55 2.03 -9.98 -3.14
CA GLU A 55 3.41 -10.11 -3.61
C GLU A 55 4.44 -9.33 -2.79
N VAL A 56 4.00 -8.35 -1.99
CA VAL A 56 4.83 -7.75 -0.94
C VAL A 56 4.96 -8.78 0.19
N LYS A 57 5.85 -9.75 0.00
CA LYS A 57 6.32 -10.61 1.09
C LYS A 57 7.05 -9.74 2.11
N PRO A 58 7.02 -10.09 3.41
CA PRO A 58 8.05 -9.66 4.33
C PRO A 58 9.37 -10.31 3.86
N SER A 59 10.05 -9.67 2.91
CA SER A 59 11.49 -9.85 2.81
C SER A 59 12.05 -9.28 4.10
N PHE A 60 12.65 -10.16 4.89
CA PHE A 60 13.36 -9.94 6.16
C PHE A 60 12.59 -10.30 7.43
N PRO A 61 12.94 -11.44 8.07
CA PRO A 61 12.77 -11.56 9.51
C PRO A 61 13.74 -10.55 10.15
N SER A 62 13.20 -9.60 10.89
CA SER A 62 13.98 -8.84 11.89
C SER A 62 15.12 -7.97 11.33
N GLN A 63 14.85 -6.84 10.67
CA GLN A 63 15.73 -5.66 10.76
C GLN A 63 15.11 -4.42 10.07
N PRO A 64 14.79 -3.33 10.81
CA PRO A 64 14.40 -2.01 10.26
C PRO A 64 15.52 -1.27 9.52
N ARG A 65 16.61 -1.96 9.20
CA ARG A 65 17.79 -1.45 8.50
C ARG A 65 18.14 -2.47 7.42
N SER A 66 17.41 -2.48 6.30
CA SER A 66 17.83 -3.29 5.16
C SER A 66 19.16 -2.75 4.65
N SER A 67 20.23 -3.37 5.14
CA SER A 67 21.60 -3.48 4.62
C SER A 67 21.94 -2.60 3.42
N ILE A 68 22.98 -1.79 3.59
CA ILE A 68 23.80 -1.11 2.57
C ILE A 68 24.11 -1.99 1.33
N LEU A 69 24.03 -3.32 1.46
CA LEU A 69 24.18 -4.29 0.38
C LEU A 69 23.03 -4.30 -0.66
N TYR A 70 21.78 -3.98 -0.26
CA TYR A 70 20.63 -3.95 -1.20
C TYR A 70 20.54 -2.65 -2.01
N ASP A 71 21.05 -1.53 -1.48
CA ASP A 71 21.17 -0.26 -2.22
C ASP A 71 22.33 -0.32 -3.25
N ARG A 72 23.38 -1.13 -2.99
CA ARG A 72 24.56 -1.28 -3.87
C ARG A 72 24.25 -1.95 -5.22
N GLU A 73 23.21 -2.79 -5.29
CA GLU A 73 22.78 -3.51 -6.50
C GLU A 73 21.66 -2.76 -7.27
N GLY A 74 21.25 -1.56 -6.83
CA GLY A 74 20.16 -0.79 -7.47
C GLY A 74 18.74 -1.31 -7.18
N LEU A 75 18.61 -2.46 -6.51
CA LEU A 75 17.33 -3.10 -6.14
C LEU A 75 16.55 -2.31 -5.09
N GLY A 76 17.24 -1.52 -4.25
CA GLY A 76 16.61 -0.62 -3.27
C GLY A 76 15.73 0.47 -3.91
N LYS A 77 16.11 0.97 -5.09
CA LYS A 77 15.32 1.96 -5.84
C LYS A 77 14.04 1.34 -6.40
N VAL A 78 14.13 0.17 -7.01
CA VAL A 78 12.98 -0.56 -7.57
C VAL A 78 11.95 -0.90 -6.49
N GLY A 79 12.40 -1.35 -5.32
CA GLY A 79 11.52 -1.62 -4.19
C GLY A 79 10.84 -0.36 -3.65
N ARG A 80 11.56 0.76 -3.54
CA ARG A 80 10.99 2.05 -3.14
C ARG A 80 9.97 2.57 -4.15
N ASP A 81 10.26 2.48 -5.44
CA ASP A 81 9.36 2.95 -6.50
C ASP A 81 8.10 2.07 -6.60
N ARG A 82 8.22 0.76 -6.36
CA ARG A 82 7.06 -0.14 -6.24
C ARG A 82 6.19 0.25 -5.03
N ALA A 83 6.79 0.43 -3.86
CA ALA A 83 6.06 0.80 -2.66
C ALA A 83 5.37 2.16 -2.78
N LYS A 84 6.06 3.17 -3.35
CA LYS A 84 5.46 4.48 -3.65
C LYS A 84 4.25 4.37 -4.57
N ARG A 85 4.33 3.56 -5.63
CA ARG A 85 3.19 3.31 -6.54
C ARG A 85 2.00 2.72 -5.79
N ILE A 86 2.22 1.75 -4.92
CA ILE A 86 1.15 1.15 -4.10
C ILE A 86 0.50 2.21 -3.20
N VAL A 87 1.31 3.00 -2.48
CA VAL A 87 0.81 4.09 -1.61
C VAL A 87 -0.02 5.10 -2.41
N THR A 88 0.50 5.60 -3.53
CA THR A 88 -0.20 6.60 -4.37
C THR A 88 -1.53 6.06 -4.88
N ARG A 89 -1.59 4.78 -5.29
CA ARG A 89 -2.82 4.15 -5.77
C ARG A 89 -3.86 3.97 -4.67
N ILE A 90 -3.45 3.52 -3.48
CA ILE A 90 -4.34 3.42 -2.31
C ILE A 90 -4.88 4.79 -1.93
N GLU A 91 -4.03 5.82 -1.93
CA GLU A 91 -4.43 7.19 -1.63
C GLU A 91 -5.44 7.74 -2.66
N ALA A 92 -5.19 7.54 -3.96
CA ALA A 92 -6.11 7.94 -5.02
C ALA A 92 -7.46 7.22 -4.89
N LEU A 93 -7.43 5.89 -4.73
CA LEU A 93 -8.64 5.09 -4.54
C LEU A 93 -9.44 5.53 -3.32
N SER A 94 -8.77 5.85 -2.20
CA SER A 94 -9.43 6.34 -0.99
C SER A 94 -10.16 7.66 -1.21
N ARG A 95 -9.59 8.57 -2.00
CA ARG A 95 -10.20 9.86 -2.36
C ARG A 95 -11.38 9.67 -3.31
N ASP A 96 -11.21 8.85 -4.33
CA ASP A 96 -12.28 8.57 -5.29
C ASP A 96 -13.49 7.91 -4.63
N LEU A 97 -13.26 6.94 -3.74
CA LEU A 97 -14.34 6.29 -2.98
C LEU A 97 -15.02 7.23 -1.98
N ALA A 98 -14.27 8.19 -1.40
CA ALA A 98 -14.84 9.20 -0.52
C ALA A 98 -15.75 10.18 -1.27
N ASN A 99 -15.33 10.61 -2.46
CA ASN A 99 -16.10 11.52 -3.33
C ASN A 99 -17.39 10.89 -3.88
N LEU A 100 -17.51 9.57 -3.83
CA LEU A 100 -18.69 8.84 -4.32
C LEU A 100 -19.74 8.57 -3.24
N ASN A 101 -19.32 8.58 -1.98
CA ASN A 101 -20.20 8.40 -0.83
C ASN A 101 -20.53 9.74 -0.14
N GLY A 102 -19.97 10.84 -0.63
CA GLY A 102 -20.21 12.22 -0.18
C GLY A 102 -21.34 12.90 -0.94
#